data_AF-A0A7V9NPL2-F1
#
_entry.id   AF-A0A7V9NPL2-F1
#
_cell.length_a   1.000
_cell.length_b   1.000
_cell.length_c   1.000
_cell.angle_alpha   90.00
_cell.angle_beta   90.00
_cell.angle_gamma   90.00
#
_symmetry.space_group_name_H-M   'P 1'
#
loop_
_entity.id
_entity.type
_entity.pdbx_description
1 polymer ?
#
loop_
_entity_poly.entity_id
_entity_poly.type
_entity_poly.pdbx_seq_one_letter_code
_entity_poly.pdbx_strand_id
1 'polypeptide(L)'
;MQTEIAETIYEKVKILPLDKQKEVLIFVEKKLFSAEKKDSRPIWEVARVISESVPLEEWEKLPSDGSVNHDHYLYGAPKKY
;
A
#
# COMPACT_ATOMS: atom_id res chain seq x y z
N MET A 1 18.15 -17.57 23.44
CA MET A 1 18.31 -16.52 22.41
C MET A 1 17.00 -15.85 21.98
N GLN A 2 16.04 -16.49 21.28
CA GLN A 2 14.84 -15.76 20.81
C GLN A 2 13.92 -15.28 21.95
N THR A 3 13.80 -16.06 23.01
CA THR A 3 13.05 -15.72 24.23
C THR A 3 13.66 -14.53 24.99
N GLU A 4 14.99 -14.48 25.09
CA GLU A 4 15.70 -13.38 25.77
C GLU A 4 15.49 -12.03 25.06
N ILE A 5 15.41 -12.05 23.72
CA ILE A 5 15.16 -10.85 22.92
C ILE A 5 13.72 -10.37 23.15
N ALA A 6 12.74 -11.28 23.15
CA ALA A 6 11.33 -10.94 23.36
C ALA A 6 11.09 -10.33 24.75
N GLU A 7 11.69 -10.92 25.79
CA GLU A 7 11.62 -10.42 27.17
C GLU A 7 12.25 -9.02 27.30
N THR A 8 13.40 -8.81 26.67
CA THR A 8 14.07 -7.50 26.69
C THR A 8 13.24 -6.41 26.00
N ILE A 9 12.57 -6.75 24.88
CA ILE A 9 11.69 -5.82 24.17
C ILE A 9 10.47 -5.51 25.02
N TYR A 10 9.87 -6.52 25.66
CA TYR A 10 8.70 -6.35 26.51
C TYR A 10 8.98 -5.39 27.68
N GLU A 11 10.07 -5.61 28.41
CA GLU A 11 10.44 -4.74 29.55
C GLU A 11 10.72 -3.30 29.09
N LYS A 12 11.40 -3.12 27.96
CA LYS A 12 11.63 -1.78 27.40
C LYS A 12 10.34 -1.07 27.00
N VAL A 13 9.38 -1.78 26.41
CA VAL A 13 8.08 -1.21 26.01
C VAL A 13 7.23 -0.87 27.23
N LYS A 14 7.28 -1.68 28.29
CA LYS A 14 6.53 -1.46 29.53
C LYS A 14 6.92 -0.18 30.27
N ILE A 15 8.19 0.22 30.19
CA ILE A 15 8.72 1.44 30.82
C ILE A 15 8.32 2.71 30.04
N LEU A 16 7.88 2.58 28.78
CA LEU A 16 7.51 3.73 27.97
C LEU A 16 6.19 4.36 28.44
N PRO A 17 6.02 5.69 28.28
CA PRO A 17 4.74 6.35 28.43
C PRO A 17 3.68 5.77 27.48
N LEU A 18 2.40 5.85 27.87
CA LEU A 18 1.26 5.30 27.11
C LEU A 18 1.23 5.75 25.64
N ASP A 19 1.57 7.01 25.35
CA ASP A 19 1.59 7.52 23.97
C ASP A 19 2.66 6.82 23.11
N LYS A 20 3.80 6.52 23.71
CA LYS A 20 4.90 5.79 23.05
C LYS A 20 4.61 4.30 22.92
N GLN A 21 3.89 3.70 23.87
CA GLN A 21 3.40 2.32 23.73
C GLN A 21 2.46 2.18 22.52
N LYS A 22 1.57 3.16 22.30
CA LYS A 22 0.69 3.19 21.11
C LYS A 22 1.48 3.31 19.82
N GLU A 23 2.52 4.15 19.76
CA GLU A 23 3.40 4.25 18.59
C GLU A 23 4.08 2.92 18.26
N VAL A 24 4.57 2.20 19.28
CA VAL A 24 5.17 0.86 19.10
C VAL A 24 4.15 -0.14 18.59
N LEU A 25 2.92 -0.13 19.13
CA LEU A 25 1.84 -1.01 18.67
C LEU A 25 1.53 -0.77 17.18
N ILE A 26 1.34 0.49 16.78
CA ILE A 26 1.10 0.88 15.38
C ILE A 26 2.24 0.41 14.49
N PHE A 27 3.49 0.54 14.96
CA PHE A 27 4.66 0.10 14.20
C PHE A 27 4.69 -1.42 14.00
N VAL A 28 4.43 -2.19 15.06
CA VAL A 28 4.40 -3.66 15.00
C VAL A 28 3.27 -4.13 14.09
N GLU A 29 2.07 -3.58 14.25
CA GLU A 29 0.93 -3.84 13.38
C GLU A 29 1.28 -3.56 11.92
N LYS A 30 1.80 -2.36 11.61
CA LYS A 30 2.22 -1.99 10.25
C LYS A 30 3.22 -3.00 9.68
N LYS A 31 4.18 -3.47 10.49
CA LYS A 31 5.18 -4.45 10.05
C LYS A 31 4.57 -5.82 9.80
N LEU A 32 3.66 -6.27 10.66
CA LEU A 32 2.94 -7.54 10.49
C LEU A 32 2.03 -7.49 9.24
N PHE A 33 1.24 -6.42 9.06
CA PHE A 33 0.44 -6.21 7.85
C PHE A 33 1.28 -6.13 6.58
N SER A 34 2.53 -5.63 6.68
CA SER A 34 3.47 -5.60 5.55
C SER A 34 4.15 -6.95 5.28
N ALA A 35 4.10 -7.90 6.22
CA ALA A 35 4.84 -9.15 6.17
C ALA A 35 4.02 -10.30 5.55
N GLU A 36 2.70 -10.29 5.68
CA GLU A 36 1.87 -11.44 5.28
C GLU A 36 1.62 -11.57 3.77
N LYS A 37 1.75 -10.49 2.98
CA LYS A 37 1.69 -10.53 1.51
C LYS A 37 2.53 -9.42 0.89
N LYS A 38 3.84 -9.59 0.85
CA LYS A 38 4.69 -8.71 0.04
C LYS A 38 5.09 -9.43 -1.24
N ASP A 39 4.26 -9.25 -2.26
CA ASP A 39 4.83 -9.13 -3.59
C ASP A 39 5.88 -8.01 -3.51
N SER A 40 7.15 -8.38 -3.59
CA SER A 40 8.28 -7.47 -3.40
C SER A 40 8.50 -6.55 -4.59
N ARG A 41 7.77 -6.80 -5.68
CA ARG A 41 7.83 -6.00 -6.90
C ARG A 41 7.31 -4.59 -6.64
N PRO A 42 7.91 -3.56 -7.25
CA PRO A 42 7.35 -2.23 -7.23
C PRO A 42 5.95 -2.22 -7.89
N ILE A 43 5.08 -1.30 -7.46
CA ILE A 43 3.68 -1.22 -7.91
C ILE A 43 3.58 -1.15 -9.44
N TRP A 44 4.52 -0.48 -10.13
CA TRP A 44 4.51 -0.38 -11.58
C TRP A 44 4.76 -1.72 -12.28
N GLU A 45 5.52 -2.64 -11.69
CA GLU A 45 5.80 -3.95 -12.26
C GLU A 45 4.57 -4.85 -12.13
N VAL A 46 3.88 -4.76 -10.98
CA VAL A 46 2.57 -5.39 -10.79
C VAL A 46 1.56 -4.86 -11.82
N ALA A 47 1.49 -3.53 -12.00
CA ALA A 47 0.61 -2.91 -12.99
C ALA A 47 0.95 -3.34 -14.42
N ARG A 48 2.24 -3.46 -14.76
CA ARG A 48 2.67 -3.97 -16.08
C ARG A 48 2.18 -5.39 -16.32
N VAL A 49 2.39 -6.30 -15.37
CA VAL A 49 1.95 -7.70 -15.50
C VAL A 49 0.43 -7.79 -15.66
N ILE A 50 -0.33 -6.98 -14.92
CA ILE A 50 -1.78 -6.91 -15.09
C ILE A 50 -2.14 -6.37 -16.48
N SER A 51 -1.45 -5.32 -16.94
CA SER A 51 -1.73 -4.70 -18.24
C SER A 51 -1.50 -5.64 -19.42
N GLU A 52 -0.54 -6.55 -19.32
CA GLU A 52 -0.24 -7.57 -20.35
C GLU A 52 -1.39 -8.59 -20.52
N SER A 53 -2.25 -8.75 -19.51
CA SER A 53 -3.43 -9.61 -19.59
C SER A 53 -4.64 -8.98 -20.31
N VAL A 54 -4.56 -7.69 -20.63
CA VAL A 54 -5.65 -6.93 -21.26
C VAL A 54 -5.41 -6.83 -22.77
N PRO A 55 -6.37 -7.24 -23.63
CA PRO A 55 -6.25 -7.12 -25.08
C PRO A 55 -6.04 -5.69 -25.58
N LEU A 56 -5.37 -5.53 -26.73
CA LEU A 56 -5.03 -4.22 -27.30
C LEU A 56 -6.27 -3.39 -27.64
N GLU A 57 -7.33 -4.04 -28.10
CA GLU A 57 -8.60 -3.41 -28.48
C GLU A 57 -9.29 -2.74 -27.28
N GLU A 58 -9.04 -3.22 -26.06
CA GLU A 58 -9.54 -2.57 -24.84
C GLU A 58 -8.70 -1.34 -24.46
N TRP A 59 -7.38 -1.38 -24.71
CA TRP A 59 -6.51 -0.22 -24.51
C TRP A 59 -6.86 0.93 -25.45
N GLU A 60 -7.27 0.62 -26.69
CA GLU A 60 -7.68 1.62 -27.68
C GLU A 60 -8.97 2.37 -27.31
N LYS A 61 -9.81 1.79 -26.44
CA LYS A 61 -11.02 2.44 -25.94
C LYS A 61 -10.72 3.48 -24.85
N LEU A 62 -9.51 3.46 -24.28
CA LEU A 62 -9.17 4.35 -23.19
C LEU A 62 -8.93 5.78 -23.69
N PRO A 63 -9.38 6.77 -22.92
CA PRO A 63 -9.15 8.16 -23.27
C PRO A 63 -7.68 8.55 -23.09
N SER A 64 -7.12 9.26 -24.07
CA SER A 64 -5.74 9.76 -24.03
C SER A 64 -5.51 10.80 -22.91
N ASP A 65 -6.57 11.46 -22.46
CA ASP A 65 -6.59 12.44 -21.37
C ASP A 65 -7.09 11.85 -20.04
N GLY A 66 -7.15 10.52 -19.91
CA GLY A 66 -7.73 9.84 -18.74
C GLY A 66 -7.07 10.21 -17.40
N SER A 67 -5.78 10.52 -17.39
CA SER A 67 -5.05 10.95 -16.19
C SER A 67 -5.46 12.36 -15.73
N VAL A 68 -5.85 13.23 -16.65
CA VAL A 68 -6.26 14.62 -16.38
C VAL A 68 -7.75 14.69 -16.07
N ASN A 69 -8.55 13.92 -16.81
CA ASN A 69 -10.01 13.93 -16.78
C ASN A 69 -10.61 12.72 -16.03
N HIS A 70 -9.92 12.23 -15.00
CA HIS A 70 -10.35 11.07 -14.21
C HIS A 70 -11.79 11.18 -13.70
N ASP A 71 -12.16 12.32 -13.10
CA ASP A 71 -13.49 12.52 -12.52
C ASP A 71 -14.60 12.57 -13.58
N HIS A 72 -14.26 13.01 -14.80
CA HIS A 72 -15.19 12.99 -15.93
C HIS A 72 -15.53 11.53 -16.30
N TYR A 73 -14.52 10.67 -16.43
CA TYR A 73 -14.73 9.29 -16.88
C TYR A 73 -15.30 8.37 -15.79
N LEU A 74 -14.97 8.60 -14.51
CA LEU A 74 -15.51 7.78 -13.42
C LEU A 74 -16.85 8.27 -12.87
N TYR A 75 -17.09 9.59 -12.89
CA TYR A 75 -18.22 10.19 -12.18
C TYR A 75 -19.07 11.14 -13.02
N GLY A 76 -18.69 11.41 -14.28
CA GLY A 76 -19.44 12.29 -15.18
C GLY A 76 -19.22 13.79 -14.93
N ALA A 77 -18.18 14.19 -14.21
CA ALA A 77 -17.84 15.60 -14.02
C ALA A 77 -17.50 16.32 -15.35
N PRO A 78 -17.59 17.66 -15.46
CA PRO A 78 -17.12 18.38 -16.64
C PRO A 78 -15.61 18.18 -16.90
N LYS A 79 -15.21 18.14 -18.18
CA LYS A 79 -13.78 18.06 -18.55
C LYS A 79 -13.01 19.31 -18.15
N LYS A 80 -11.75 19.10 -17.75
CA LYS A 80 -10.72 20.13 -17.56
C LYS A 80 -10.04 20.34 -18.92
N TYR A 81 -9.96 21.60 -19.36
CA TYR A 81 -9.35 22.03 -20.62
C TYR A 81 -8.01 22.71 -20.36
#